data_AF-A0A9W4I817-F1
#
_entry.id   AF-A0A9W4I817-F1
#
_cell.length_a   1.000
_cell.length_b   1.000
_cell.length_c   1.000
_cell.angle_alpha   90.00
_cell.angle_beta   90.00
_cell.angle_gamma   90.00
#
_symmetry.space_group_name_H-M   'P 1'
#
loop_
_entity.id
_entity.type
_entity.pdbx_description
1 polymer ?
#
loop_
_entity_poly.entity_id
_entity_poly.type
_entity_poly.pdbx_seq_one_letter_code
_entity_poly.pdbx_strand_id
1 'polypeptide(L)' 'MALGPDIRKDKRPQIVIQQMEWQHAQSLGDWTLVGRSVSPGFDFEGFEMAIDGMGKDVFNHH' A
#
# COMPACT_ATOMS: atom_id res chain seq x y z
N MET A 1 -8.83 -1.74 2.59
CA MET A 1 -8.66 -3.18 2.27
C MET A 1 -7.58 -3.78 3.16
N ALA A 2 -7.72 -5.04 3.60
CA ALA A 2 -6.75 -5.69 4.51
C ALA A 2 -5.94 -6.78 3.79
N LEU A 3 -4.60 -6.64 3.82
CA LEU A 3 -3.68 -7.67 3.34
C LEU A 3 -3.59 -8.80 4.38
N GLY A 4 -3.86 -10.04 3.97
CA GLY A 4 -3.74 -11.20 4.85
C GLY A 4 -4.35 -12.48 4.27
N PRO A 5 -4.09 -13.64 4.89
CA PRO A 5 -4.41 -14.94 4.32
C PRO A 5 -5.87 -15.37 4.50
N ASP A 6 -6.64 -14.73 5.39
CA ASP A 6 -8.00 -15.15 5.72
C ASP A 6 -9.03 -14.66 4.69
N ILE A 7 -9.12 -15.38 3.57
CA ILE A 7 -10.04 -15.08 2.47
C ILE A 7 -11.52 -15.15 2.87
N ARG A 8 -11.85 -15.83 3.98
CA ARG A 8 -13.22 -15.92 4.49
C ARG A 8 -13.64 -14.67 5.26
N LYS A 9 -12.69 -13.81 5.63
CA LYS A 9 -12.91 -12.55 6.36
C LYS A 9 -12.54 -11.33 5.52
N ASP A 10 -12.81 -11.39 4.22
CA ASP A 10 -12.55 -10.30 3.26
C ASP A 10 -11.10 -9.80 3.20
N LYS A 11 -10.14 -10.60 3.72
CA LYS A 11 -8.72 -10.33 3.49
C LYS A 11 -8.33 -10.82 2.10
N ARG A 12 -7.28 -10.22 1.56
CA ARG A 12 -6.64 -10.68 0.33
C ARG A 12 -5.16 -10.90 0.61
N PRO A 13 -4.57 -12.05 0.24
CA PRO A 13 -3.14 -12.29 0.45
C PRO A 13 -2.26 -11.48 -0.51
N GLN A 14 -2.85 -10.91 -1.56
CA GLN A 14 -2.19 -10.10 -2.56
C GLN A 14 -3.11 -8.93 -2.95
N ILE A 15 -2.51 -7.77 -3.14
CA ILE A 15 -3.17 -6.54 -3.56
C ILE A 15 -2.34 -5.95 -4.71
N VAL A 16 -3.01 -5.51 -5.76
CA VAL A 16 -2.41 -4.69 -6.83
C VAL A 16 -2.74 -3.24 -6.53
N ILE A 17 -1.72 -2.39 -6.59
CA ILE A 17 -1.85 -0.92 -6.56
C ILE A 17 -1.56 -0.44 -7.98
N GLN A 18 -2.47 0.34 -8.56
CA GLN A 18 -2.31 0.83 -9.93
C GLN A 18 -1.23 1.91 -9.99
N GLN A 19 -0.75 2.18 -11.20
CA GLN A 19 0.19 3.28 -11.43
C GLN A 19 -0.45 4.61 -10.96
N MET A 20 0.34 5.44 -10.28
CA MET A 20 -0.07 6.75 -9.72
C MET A 20 -1.09 6.69 -8.57
N GLU A 21 -1.49 5.50 -8.11
CA GLU A 21 -2.26 5.37 -6.87
C GLU A 21 -1.35 5.55 -5.65
N TRP A 22 -1.73 6.45 -4.76
CA TRP A 22 -1.06 6.61 -3.47
C TRP A 22 -1.23 5.37 -2.60
N GLN A 23 -0.15 4.92 -1.97
CA GLN A 23 -0.17 3.74 -1.11
C GLN A 23 0.47 4.02 0.25
N HIS A 24 -0.13 3.44 1.30
CA HIS A 24 0.40 3.39 2.65
C HIS A 24 -0.06 2.07 3.30
N ALA A 25 0.68 1.59 4.29
CA ALA A 25 0.33 0.36 5.00
C ALA A 25 0.76 0.42 6.46
N GLN A 26 -0.02 -0.22 7.32
CA GLN A 26 0.27 -0.38 8.74
C GLN A 26 0.03 -1.84 9.15
N SER A 27 0.91 -2.41 9.97
CA SER A 27 0.68 -3.71 10.61
C SER A 27 -0.52 -3.62 11.55
N LEU A 28 -1.44 -4.60 11.49
CA LEU A 28 -2.61 -4.68 12.38
C LEU A 28 -2.38 -5.58 13.62
N GLY A 29 -1.13 -6.01 13.83
CA GLY A 29 -0.64 -6.72 15.00
C GLY A 29 0.84 -6.40 15.21
N ASP A 30 1.55 -7.21 16.00
CA ASP A 30 2.94 -6.93 16.38
C ASP A 30 3.88 -6.66 15.19
N TRP A 31 3.74 -7.43 14.12
CA TRP A 31 4.50 -7.26 12.88
C TRP A 31 3.76 -7.88 11.69
N THR A 32 4.11 -7.43 10.48
CA THR A 32 3.68 -8.04 9.21
C THR A 32 4.85 -8.06 8.24
N LEU A 33 5.20 -9.24 7.69
CA LEU A 33 6.22 -9.40 6.65
C LEU A 33 5.52 -9.51 5.28
N VAL A 34 5.99 -8.73 4.31
CA VAL A 34 5.43 -8.69 2.95
C VAL A 34 6.53 -8.62 1.90
N GLY A 35 6.21 -9.05 0.69
CA GLY A 35 6.96 -8.73 -0.52
C GLY A 35 6.20 -7.75 -1.39
N ARG A 36 6.91 -6.87 -2.09
CA ARG A 36 6.36 -6.01 -3.13
C ARG A 36 7.12 -6.22 -4.43
N SER A 37 6.41 -6.59 -5.48
CA SER A 37 6.92 -6.55 -6.85
C SER A 37 6.36 -5.31 -7.54
N VAL A 38 7.18 -4.69 -8.39
CA VAL A 38 6.78 -3.51 -9.16
C VAL A 38 7.08 -3.76 -10.64
N SER A 39 6.22 -3.22 -11.51
CA SER A 39 6.43 -3.23 -12.95
C SER A 39 6.00 -1.89 -13.54
N PRO A 40 6.84 -1.22 -14.36
CA PRO A 40 8.26 -1.52 -14.62
C PRO A 40 9.13 -1.59 -13.36
N GLY A 41 10.40 -1.99 -13.51
CA GLY A 41 11.33 -2.08 -12.38
C GLY A 41 11.38 -0.77 -11.58
N PHE A 42 11.59 -0.86 -10.27
CA PHE A 42 11.63 0.31 -9.39
C PHE A 42 12.72 1.30 -9.83
N ASP A 43 12.37 2.57 -9.90
CA ASP A 43 13.29 3.69 -10.10
C ASP A 43 12.97 4.82 -9.11
N PHE A 44 14.01 5.40 -8.50
CA PHE A 44 13.88 6.53 -7.59
C PHE A 44 13.41 7.80 -8.31
N GLU A 45 13.70 7.98 -9.61
CA GLU A 45 13.22 9.13 -10.38
C GLU A 45 11.68 9.18 -10.46
N GLY A 46 11.02 8.02 -10.38
CA GLY A 46 9.57 7.90 -10.37
C GLY A 46 8.95 7.77 -8.97
N PHE A 47 9.74 7.86 -7.90
CA PHE A 47 9.26 7.72 -6.54
C PHE A 47 8.96 9.08 -5.90
N GLU A 48 7.74 9.23 -5.38
CA GLU A 48 7.30 10.43 -4.68
C GLU A 48 6.84 10.07 -3.26
N MET A 49 7.21 10.91 -2.28
CA MET A 49 6.67 10.86 -0.92
C MET A 49 5.73 12.04 -0.72
N ALA A 50 4.57 11.78 -0.12
CA ALA A 50 3.70 12.85 0.33
C ALA A 50 4.43 13.74 1.33
N ILE A 51 4.29 15.06 1.18
CA ILE A 51 4.85 16.05 2.12
C ILE A 51 4.09 15.96 3.46
N ASP A 52 4.79 16.16 4.57
CA ASP A 52 4.19 16.19 5.90
C ASP A 52 2.97 17.13 5.96
N GLY A 53 1.83 16.58 6.38
CA GLY A 53 0.53 17.28 6.41
C GLY A 53 -0.40 16.95 5.24
N MET A 54 0.13 16.60 4.06
CA MET A 54 -0.72 16.20 2.91
C MET A 54 -1.38 14.85 3.15
N GLY A 55 -0.71 13.92 3.84
CA GLY A 55 -1.17 12.53 3.98
C GLY A 55 -2.60 12.37 4.49
N LYS A 56 -3.11 13.30 5.30
CA LYS A 56 -4.50 13.22 5.79
C LYS A 56 -5.54 13.51 4.70
N ASP A 57 -5.21 14.33 3.71
CA ASP A 57 -6.13 14.70 2.64
C ASP A 57 -6.03 13.76 1.44
N VAL A 58 -4.84 13.20 1.16
CA VAL A 58 -4.64 12.27 0.03
C VAL A 58 -5.18 10.86 0.31
N PHE A 59 -5.16 10.41 1.57
CA PHE A 59 -5.65 9.07 1.96
C PHE A 59 -7.13 9.04 2.34
N ASN A 60 -7.81 10.19 2.45
CA ASN A 60 -9.23 10.30 2.81
C ASN A 60 -10.19 10.40 1.61
N HIS A 61 -9.72 10.28 0.36
CA HIS A 61 -10.55 10.38 -0.84
C HIS A 61 -11.09 9.03 -1.36
N HIS A 62 -11.24 8.03 -0.47
CA HIS A 62 -11.90 6.76 -0.74
C HIS A 62 -12.88 6.38 0.37
#